data_AF-A0A800BWB9-F1
#
_entry.id   AF-A0A800BWB9-F1
#
_cell.length_a   1.000
_cell.length_b   1.000
_cell.length_c   1.000
_cell.angle_alpha   90.00
_cell.angle_beta   90.00
_cell.angle_gamma   90.00
#
_symmetry.space_group_name_H-M   'P 1'
#
loop_
_entity.id
_entity.type
_entity.pdbx_description
1 polymer ?
#
loop_
_entity_poly.entity_id
_entity_poly.type
_entity_poly.pdbx_seq_one_letter_code
_entity_poly.pdbx_strand_id
1 'polypeptide(L)'
;MSRMINKIALLSLLALVALTGCEKVTNTAKNLQSDWVGLKRVVEIRSCLDGKLLKVYQGDVRLNPEDQYGASLLIDGKKLQTNMCYIIREVGLQEQPLPGGES
;
A
#
# COMPACT_ATOMS: atom_id res chain seq x y z
N MET A 1 31.02 -13.74 -37.83
CA MET A 1 31.24 -13.58 -36.38
C MET A 1 30.65 -12.29 -35.80
N SER A 2 30.98 -11.10 -36.31
CA SER A 2 30.51 -9.80 -35.75
C SER A 2 28.98 -9.67 -35.59
N ARG A 3 28.17 -10.12 -36.57
CA ARG A 3 26.69 -10.10 -36.47
C ARG A 3 26.11 -10.99 -35.37
N MET A 4 26.83 -12.03 -34.94
CA MET A 4 26.36 -12.97 -33.91
C MET A 4 26.63 -12.43 -32.50
N ILE A 5 27.77 -11.75 -32.33
CA ILE A 5 28.17 -11.07 -31.08
C ILE A 5 27.19 -9.92 -30.76
N ASN A 6 26.76 -9.14 -31.76
CA ASN A 6 25.77 -8.07 -31.56
C ASN A 6 24.40 -8.59 -31.11
N LYS A 7 23.96 -9.76 -31.59
CA LYS A 7 22.70 -10.36 -31.17
C LYS A 7 22.75 -10.87 -29.73
N ILE A 8 23.88 -11.46 -29.34
CA ILE A 8 24.11 -11.94 -27.97
C ILE A 8 24.17 -10.77 -26.99
N ALA A 9 24.85 -9.68 -27.35
CA ALA A 9 24.91 -8.46 -26.54
C ALA A 9 23.52 -7.83 -26.33
N LEU A 10 22.69 -7.81 -27.38
CA LEU A 10 21.32 -7.29 -27.31
C LEU A 10 20.43 -8.14 -26.39
N LEU A 11 20.55 -9.47 -26.47
CA LEU A 11 19.83 -10.41 -25.61
C LEU A 11 20.25 -10.30 -24.14
N SER A 12 21.54 -10.13 -23.86
CA SER A 12 22.03 -9.93 -22.49
C SER A 12 21.56 -8.60 -21.88
N LEU A 13 21.49 -7.54 -22.68
CA LEU A 13 21.03 -6.24 -22.22
C LEU A 13 19.52 -6.25 -21.90
N LEU A 14 18.74 -6.95 -22.72
CA LEU A 14 17.30 -7.11 -22.49
C LEU A 14 17.00 -7.91 -21.21
N ALA A 15 17.83 -8.91 -20.90
CA ALA A 15 17.71 -9.68 -19.66
C ALA A 15 18.00 -8.83 -18.40
N LEU A 16 19.00 -7.95 -18.44
CA LEU A 16 19.34 -7.05 -17.32
C LEU A 16 18.24 -6.01 -17.04
N VAL A 17 17.56 -5.53 -18.08
CA VAL A 17 16.40 -4.63 -17.93
C VAL A 17 15.19 -5.37 -17.36
N ALA A 18 15.01 -6.65 -17.71
CA ALA A 18 13.91 -7.46 -17.19
C ALA A 18 14.02 -7.75 -15.68
N LEU A 19 15.23 -7.99 -15.15
CA LEU A 19 15.42 -8.24 -13.71
C LEU A 19 15.21 -7.00 -12.83
N THR A 20 15.56 -5.80 -13.33
CA THR A 20 15.43 -4.55 -12.56
C THR A 20 14.06 -3.87 -12.71
N GLY A 21 13.29 -4.25 -13.73
CA GLY A 21 11.97 -3.69 -14.02
C GLY A 21 10.83 -4.23 -13.16
N CYS A 22 10.93 -5.45 -12.62
CA CYS A 22 9.79 -6.06 -11.92
C CYS A 22 9.46 -5.38 -10.59
N GLU A 23 10.45 -5.11 -9.73
CA GLU A 23 10.19 -4.59 -8.38
C GLU A 23 9.61 -3.16 -8.39
N LYS A 24 10.13 -2.31 -9.27
CA LYS A 24 9.72 -0.90 -9.38
C LYS A 24 8.31 -0.73 -9.96
N VAL A 25 7.90 -1.64 -10.85
CA VAL A 25 6.54 -1.64 -11.42
C VAL A 25 5.51 -2.07 -10.38
N THR A 26 5.82 -3.03 -9.51
CA THR A 26 4.91 -3.43 -8.42
C THR A 26 4.60 -2.29 -7.45
N ASN A 27 5.59 -1.49 -7.06
CA ASN A 27 5.35 -0.34 -6.18
C ASN A 27 4.59 0.78 -6.89
N THR A 28 4.90 1.05 -8.16
CA THR A 28 4.18 2.05 -8.95
C THR A 28 2.72 1.65 -9.18
N ALA A 29 2.45 0.37 -9.42
CA ALA A 29 1.10 -0.17 -9.57
C ALA A 29 0.29 -0.10 -8.26
N LYS A 30 0.92 -0.35 -7.11
CA LYS A 30 0.29 -0.21 -5.79
C LYS A 30 -0.10 1.24 -5.48
N ASN A 31 0.77 2.19 -5.80
CA ASN A 31 0.43 3.62 -5.65
C ASN A 31 -0.75 4.00 -6.56
N LEU A 32 -0.73 3.58 -7.83
CA LEU A 32 -1.82 3.87 -8.76
C LEU A 32 -3.15 3.20 -8.35
N GLN A 33 -3.10 1.97 -7.84
CA GLN A 33 -4.27 1.25 -7.33
C GLN A 33 -4.82 1.90 -6.07
N SER A 34 -3.96 2.33 -5.14
CA SER A 34 -4.37 3.08 -3.95
C SER A 34 -5.10 4.38 -4.33
N ASP A 35 -4.64 5.08 -5.36
CA ASP A 35 -5.18 6.37 -5.78
C ASP A 35 -6.49 6.26 -6.58
N TRP A 36 -6.85 5.08 -7.10
CA TRP A 36 -8.04 4.89 -7.94
C TRP A 36 -9.06 3.90 -7.38
N VAL A 37 -8.62 2.79 -6.79
CA VAL A 37 -9.48 1.68 -6.33
C VAL A 37 -9.51 1.58 -4.80
N GLY A 38 -8.41 1.94 -4.13
CA GLY A 38 -8.20 1.64 -2.71
C GLY A 38 -7.45 0.33 -2.51
N LEU A 39 -6.97 0.13 -1.29
CA LEU A 39 -6.28 -1.09 -0.89
C LEU A 39 -7.17 -1.86 0.09
N LYS A 40 -7.08 -3.20 0.05
CA LYS A 40 -7.82 -4.05 0.99
C LYS A 40 -7.29 -3.86 2.40
N ARG A 41 -8.10 -3.22 3.24
CA ARG A 41 -7.74 -2.91 4.62
C ARG A 41 -8.85 -3.25 5.59
N VAL A 42 -8.46 -3.46 6.84
CA VAL A 42 -9.36 -3.54 7.98
C VAL A 42 -9.18 -2.27 8.79
N VAL A 43 -10.28 -1.56 9.03
CA VAL A 43 -10.33 -0.35 9.87
C VAL A 43 -11.04 -0.70 11.16
N GLU A 44 -10.34 -0.59 12.27
CA GLU A 44 -10.91 -0.69 13.61
C GLU A 44 -11.13 0.69 14.17
N ILE A 45 -12.37 1.05 14.48
CA ILE A 45 -12.70 2.25 15.24
C ILE A 45 -12.68 1.90 16.72
N ARG A 46 -11.91 2.68 17.48
CA ARG A 46 -11.68 2.51 18.91
C ARG A 46 -12.01 3.79 19.66
N SER A 47 -12.40 3.62 20.91
CA SER A 47 -12.49 4.73 21.86
C SER A 47 -11.10 5.33 22.10
N CYS A 48 -10.98 6.65 21.98
CA CYS A 48 -9.72 7.34 22.25
C CYS A 48 -9.36 7.39 23.74
N LEU A 49 -10.31 7.12 24.63
CA LEU A 49 -10.11 7.21 26.07
C LEU A 49 -9.49 5.92 26.64
N ASP A 50 -10.03 4.77 26.25
CA ASP A 50 -9.71 3.45 26.84
C ASP A 50 -9.27 2.41 25.80
N GLY A 51 -9.24 2.77 24.51
CA GLY A 51 -8.85 1.86 23.42
C GLY A 51 -9.89 0.79 23.09
N LYS A 52 -11.09 0.83 23.69
CA LYS A 52 -12.14 -0.16 23.48
C LYS A 52 -12.57 -0.20 22.01
N LEU A 53 -12.67 -1.40 21.45
CA LEU A 53 -13.17 -1.60 20.10
C LEU A 53 -14.67 -1.26 20.01
N LEU A 54 -15.00 -0.35 19.08
CA LEU A 54 -16.37 0.12 18.88
C LEU A 54 -16.96 -0.43 17.57
N LYS A 55 -16.15 -0.46 16.50
CA LYS A 55 -16.60 -0.92 15.19
C LYS A 55 -15.43 -1.43 14.36
N VAL A 56 -15.70 -2.39 13.49
CA VAL A 56 -14.77 -2.87 12.47
C VAL A 56 -15.40 -2.67 11.10
N TYR A 57 -14.62 -2.14 10.17
CA TYR A 57 -14.94 -2.08 8.75
C TYR A 57 -13.87 -2.84 7.98
N GLN A 58 -14.28 -3.52 6.91
CA GLN A 58 -13.38 -4.21 5.99
C GLN A 58 -13.83 -3.89 4.58
N GLY A 59 -12.89 -3.55 3.71
CA GLY A 59 -13.18 -3.19 2.32
C GLY A 59 -11.97 -2.59 1.63
N ASP A 60 -12.23 -1.99 0.47
CA ASP A 60 -11.24 -1.17 -0.21
C ASP A 60 -11.22 0.21 0.44
N VAL A 61 -10.13 0.51 1.15
CA VAL A 61 -9.97 1.72 1.95
C VAL A 61 -9.02 2.66 1.25
N ARG A 62 -9.40 3.93 1.11
CA ARG A 62 -8.50 5.03 0.67
C ARG A 62 -8.32 6.05 1.78
N LEU A 63 -7.09 6.56 1.89
CA LEU A 63 -6.73 7.67 2.76
C LEU A 63 -6.65 8.93 1.92
N ASN A 64 -7.33 9.99 2.33
CA ASN A 64 -7.22 11.28 1.66
C ASN A 64 -6.01 12.04 2.23
N PRO A 65 -4.92 12.28 1.46
CA PRO A 65 -3.74 12.98 1.95
C PRO A 65 -4.00 14.47 2.23
N GLU A 66 -5.07 15.03 1.67
CA GLU A 66 -5.46 16.45 1.78
C GLU A 66 -6.17 16.77 3.12
N ASP A 67 -6.51 15.75 3.92
CA ASP A 67 -7.27 15.96 5.15
C ASP A 67 -6.37 16.52 6.26
N GLN A 68 -6.52 17.83 6.52
CA GLN A 68 -5.78 18.53 7.57
C GLN A 68 -6.25 18.17 8.99
N TYR A 69 -7.48 17.67 9.14
CA TYR A 69 -8.09 17.37 10.44
C TYR A 69 -8.89 16.06 10.40
N GLY A 70 -8.35 15.02 11.03
CA GLY A 70 -8.93 13.66 11.01
C GLY A 70 -8.62 12.91 9.72
N ALA A 71 -9.05 11.65 9.64
CA ALA A 71 -8.98 10.88 8.39
C ALA A 71 -10.38 10.69 7.80
N SER A 72 -10.58 11.14 6.56
CA SER A 72 -11.67 10.65 5.72
C SER A 72 -11.26 9.31 5.14
N LEU A 73 -11.89 8.26 5.65
CA LEU A 73 -11.71 6.91 5.14
C LEU A 73 -12.79 6.67 4.10
N LEU A 74 -12.40 6.45 2.84
CA LEU A 74 -13.35 5.99 1.83
C LEU A 74 -13.35 4.46 1.89
N ILE A 75 -14.45 3.87 2.35
CA ILE A 75 -14.63 2.42 2.47
C ILE A 75 -15.67 2.00 1.42
N ASP A 76 -15.24 1.23 0.43
CA ASP A 76 -16.08 0.79 -0.70
C ASP A 76 -16.83 1.96 -1.37
N GLY A 77 -16.15 3.10 -1.53
CA GLY A 77 -16.69 4.32 -2.13
C GLY A 77 -17.57 5.17 -1.20
N LYS A 78 -17.80 4.75 0.05
CA LYS A 78 -18.55 5.55 1.05
C LYS A 78 -17.60 6.28 1.99
N LYS A 79 -17.84 7.57 2.21
CA LYS A 79 -17.04 8.39 3.13
C LYS A 79 -17.41 8.09 4.58
N LEU A 80 -16.44 7.61 5.35
CA LEU A 80 -16.46 7.53 6.81
C LEU A 80 -15.64 8.69 7.35
N GLN A 81 -16.31 9.61 8.03
CA GLN A 81 -15.67 10.68 8.79
C GLN A 81 -15.83 10.39 10.27
N THR A 82 -14.73 10.41 11.02
CA THR A 82 -14.73 10.11 12.45
C THR A 82 -13.69 10.94 13.18
N ASN A 83 -14.04 11.39 14.38
CA ASN A 83 -13.10 11.99 15.34
C ASN A 83 -12.58 10.95 16.36
N MET A 84 -12.93 9.68 16.14
CA MET A 84 -12.49 8.57 16.97
C MET A 84 -11.11 8.07 16.53
N CYS A 85 -10.45 7.36 17.43
CA CYS A 85 -9.16 6.75 17.17
C CYS A 85 -9.37 5.50 16.31
N TYR A 86 -8.42 5.20 15.42
CA TYR A 86 -8.56 4.08 14.51
C TYR A 86 -7.23 3.38 14.26
N ILE A 87 -7.32 2.08 13.96
CA ILE A 87 -6.21 1.26 13.51
C ILE A 87 -6.54 0.77 12.10
N ILE A 88 -5.62 0.97 11.16
CA ILE A 88 -5.75 0.51 9.79
C ILE A 88 -4.71 -0.57 9.56
N ARG A 89 -5.16 -1.77 9.15
CA ARG A 89 -4.28 -2.87 8.78
C ARG A 89 -4.46 -3.23 7.32
N GLU A 90 -3.35 -3.36 6.60
CA GLU A 90 -3.38 -3.86 5.24
C GLU A 90 -3.45 -5.39 5.24
N VAL A 91 -4.34 -5.95 4.42
CA VAL A 91 -4.46 -7.41 4.31
C VAL A 91 -3.40 -7.91 3.33
N GLY A 92 -2.39 -8.63 3.85
CA GLY A 92 -1.40 -9.32 3.03
C GLY A 92 -0.04 -8.61 2.89
N LEU A 93 0.23 -7.53 3.63
CA LEU A 93 1.60 -7.03 3.80
C LEU A 93 2.29 -7.73 4.97
N GLN A 94 3.55 -8.11 4.78
CA GLN A 94 4.43 -8.50 5.88
C GLN A 94 4.94 -7.22 6.54
N GLU A 95 4.65 -7.03 7.83
CA GLU A 95 5.14 -5.89 8.61
C GLU A 95 6.66 -5.99 8.76
N GLN A 96 7.37 -4.92 8.40
CA GLN A 96 8.78 -4.79 8.76
C GLN A 96 8.88 -4.24 10.19
N PRO A 97 9.72 -4.82 11.06
CA PRO A 97 9.92 -4.29 12.41
C PRO A 97 10.39 -2.84 12.32
N LEU A 98 9.85 -1.98 13.19
CA LEU A 98 10.35 -0.62 13.33
C LEU A 98 11.81 -0.69 13.84
N PRO A 99 12.76 0.05 13.25
CA PRO A 99 14.12 0.10 13.75
C PRO A 99 14.11 0.66 15.19
N GLY A 100 14.40 -0.19 16.17
CA GLY A 100 14.44 0.16 17.59
C GLY A 100 13.41 -0.56 18.49
N GLY A 101 12.60 -1.49 17.96
CA GLY A 101 11.68 -2.30 18.74
C GLY A 101 12.27 -3.65 19.16
N GLU A 102 13.39 -3.66 19.88
CA GLU A 102 13.79 -4.81 20.68
C GLU A 102 13.33 -4.57 22.12
N SER A 103 12.63 -5.57 22.65
CA SER A 103 12.00 -5.67 23.97
C SER A 103 12.92 -5.40 25.15
#